data_AF-A0A7L1YKZ4-F1
#
_entry.id   AF-A0A7L1YKZ4-F1
#
_cell.length_a   1.000
_cell.length_b   1.000
_cell.length_c   1.000
_cell.angle_alpha   90.00
_cell.angle_beta   90.00
_cell.angle_gamma   90.00
#
_symmetry.space_group_name_H-M   'P 1'
#
loop_
_entity.id
_entity.type
_entity.pdbx_description
1 polymer ?
#
loop_
_entity_poly.entity_id
_entity_poly.type
_entity_poly.pdbx_seq_one_letter_code
_entity_poly.pdbx_strand_id
1 'polypeptide(L)'
;LAPLLARDAFLQALRRLGVPFVQCLAEADREIAALANAWGCPVLSLDSDFCVFDLAGGYCPLSHFQWEGGPQGGSVPARCFSAARFCAQAGRLRQSLLPLLAALCGNDYGGGPAALGPALRALSPPRAGQHRRIRALLRWLARFQEPAQAVEGVLEHLKGRQRERVREVLCAAMQDYAPSDAKLEGFFQNGKYECEAARRAGVPQWVLDALAKAELPPLIIDILLLRSTFLRVQVENLQRPSAHGAALPIRQVIYGLLLGPPQNTAPASPSRQTHEVPLVCEFDRCQMAIKKAFVQAASLPTDSWDESFPLEKLTEVPMSCRQKLLLETLGVEMSSLESIPSHLQLPAAVTCYWVRCSEPRVKLHQLKALLLMIVCGELHRINDDPDPTVLCAEDDSTAYNEFLKWNEKKLQNNDFDLDAAHSFCQWQCCLQMGLYLNQLLCTPLSEPDLSRLYTGTLVHRLCQELKSTPSAENLFILSPKMTQLYLVLLNTVES
;
A
#
# COMPACT_ATOMS: atom_id res chain seq x y z
N LEU A 1 -2.42 10.83 7.64
CA LEU A 1 -2.71 9.47 7.13
C LEU A 1 -3.10 9.62 5.68
N ALA A 2 -2.51 8.86 4.75
CA ALA A 2 -2.98 8.85 3.36
C ALA A 2 -4.24 7.96 3.23
N PRO A 3 -5.11 8.20 2.24
CA PRO A 3 -6.27 7.35 1.96
C PRO A 3 -5.90 5.88 1.78
N LEU A 4 -6.82 4.96 2.10
CA LEU A 4 -6.56 3.52 2.07
C LEU A 4 -6.09 3.04 0.69
N LEU A 5 -6.78 3.47 -0.36
CA LEU A 5 -6.53 3.09 -1.77
C LEU A 5 -5.50 3.99 -2.48
N ALA A 6 -4.79 4.85 -1.74
CA ALA A 6 -3.86 5.82 -2.34
C ALA A 6 -2.71 5.14 -3.12
N ARG A 7 -2.22 3.99 -2.63
CA ARG A 7 -1.19 3.21 -3.33
C ARG A 7 -1.70 2.72 -4.69
N ASP A 8 -2.88 2.11 -4.69
CA ASP A 8 -3.45 1.51 -5.90
C ASP A 8 -3.80 2.58 -6.95
N ALA A 9 -4.38 3.70 -6.51
CA ALA A 9 -4.63 4.85 -7.38
C ALA A 9 -3.32 5.46 -7.95
N PHE A 10 -2.25 5.50 -7.14
CA PHE A 10 -0.94 5.97 -7.59
C PHE A 10 -0.33 5.04 -8.64
N LEU A 11 -0.43 3.72 -8.46
CA LEU A 11 0.03 2.75 -9.47
C LEU A 11 -0.75 2.86 -10.79
N GLN A 12 -2.08 3.07 -10.72
CA GLN A 12 -2.89 3.34 -11.91
C GLN A 12 -2.45 4.62 -12.62
N ALA A 13 -2.10 5.67 -11.88
CA ALA A 13 -1.56 6.91 -12.46
C ALA A 13 -0.21 6.68 -13.15
N LEU A 14 0.71 5.95 -12.53
CA LEU A 14 2.01 5.61 -13.14
C LEU A 14 1.85 4.83 -14.44
N ARG A 15 0.96 3.82 -14.46
CA ARG A 15 0.63 3.05 -15.66
C ARG A 15 0.06 3.92 -16.77
N ARG A 16 -0.91 4.79 -16.47
CA ARG A 16 -1.50 5.73 -17.43
C ARG A 16 -0.48 6.69 -18.04
N LEU A 17 0.50 7.13 -17.24
CA LEU A 17 1.57 8.01 -17.67
C LEU A 17 2.73 7.28 -18.37
N GLY A 18 2.67 5.94 -18.48
CA GLY A 18 3.74 5.13 -19.06
C GLY A 18 5.06 5.18 -18.27
N VAL A 19 5.01 5.51 -16.97
CA VAL A 19 6.19 5.59 -16.12
C VAL A 19 6.58 4.18 -15.68
N PRO A 20 7.79 3.68 -16.01
CA PRO A 20 8.24 2.37 -15.54
C PRO A 20 8.44 2.38 -14.02
N PHE A 21 7.97 1.33 -13.35
CA PHE A 21 8.18 1.12 -11.93
C PHE A 21 8.32 -0.37 -11.61
N VAL A 22 8.88 -0.66 -10.44
CA VAL A 22 9.03 -2.00 -9.89
C VAL A 22 8.63 -1.97 -8.43
N GLN A 23 7.96 -3.02 -7.95
CA GLN A 23 7.71 -3.23 -6.54
C GLN A 23 8.73 -4.24 -5.99
N CYS A 24 9.56 -3.77 -5.06
CA CYS A 24 10.50 -4.62 -4.35
C CYS A 24 9.74 -5.56 -3.39
N LEU A 25 10.26 -6.78 -3.18
CA LEU A 25 9.62 -7.74 -2.25
C LEU A 25 9.92 -7.45 -0.77
N ALA A 26 10.91 -6.60 -0.53
CA ALA A 26 11.32 -6.15 0.78
C ALA A 26 11.59 -4.63 0.71
N GLU A 27 12.34 -4.12 1.68
CA GLU A 27 12.77 -2.72 1.69
C GLU A 27 13.57 -2.36 0.44
N ALA A 28 13.16 -1.27 -0.21
CA ALA A 28 13.65 -0.91 -1.53
C ALA A 28 15.00 -0.16 -1.49
N ASP A 29 15.41 0.36 -0.34
CA ASP A 29 16.53 1.32 -0.24
C ASP A 29 17.84 0.79 -0.81
N ARG A 30 18.22 -0.44 -0.43
CA ARG A 30 19.43 -1.10 -0.94
C ARG A 30 19.38 -1.34 -2.44
N GLU A 31 18.21 -1.72 -2.95
CA GLU A 31 18.01 -1.99 -4.37
C GLU A 31 18.02 -0.69 -5.19
N ILE A 32 17.40 0.37 -4.67
CA ILE A 32 17.41 1.73 -5.25
C ILE A 32 18.84 2.26 -5.30
N ALA A 33 19.61 2.13 -4.22
CA ALA A 33 20.99 2.59 -4.16
C ALA A 33 21.89 1.83 -5.16
N ALA A 34 21.72 0.51 -5.27
CA ALA A 34 22.44 -0.31 -6.25
C ALA A 34 22.09 0.11 -7.69
N LEU A 35 20.80 0.30 -7.99
CA LEU A 35 20.34 0.71 -9.31
C LEU A 35 20.85 2.11 -9.70
N ALA A 36 20.77 3.06 -8.77
CA ALA A 36 21.24 4.42 -8.99
C ALA A 36 22.74 4.48 -9.30
N ASN A 37 23.54 3.68 -8.61
CA ASN A 37 24.96 3.54 -8.88
C ASN A 37 25.24 2.87 -10.23
N ALA A 38 24.50 1.82 -10.58
CA ALA A 38 24.62 1.15 -11.87
C ALA A 38 24.32 2.11 -13.05
N TRP A 39 23.30 2.95 -12.90
CA TRP A 39 22.90 3.94 -13.92
C TRP A 39 23.67 5.26 -13.83
N GLY A 40 24.48 5.46 -12.79
CA GLY A 40 25.20 6.71 -12.56
C GLY A 40 24.29 7.91 -12.31
N CYS A 41 23.11 7.70 -11.70
CA CYS A 41 22.10 8.74 -11.47
C CYS A 41 21.89 9.04 -9.97
N PRO A 42 21.39 10.23 -9.60
CA PRO A 42 21.03 10.53 -8.22
C PRO A 42 19.76 9.80 -7.77
N VAL A 43 19.66 9.51 -6.48
CA VAL A 43 18.41 9.02 -5.87
C VAL A 43 17.51 10.19 -5.49
N LEU A 44 16.25 10.14 -5.89
CA LEU A 44 15.21 11.08 -5.48
C LEU A 44 14.31 10.43 -4.42
N SER A 45 14.31 10.96 -3.20
CA SER A 45 13.49 10.41 -2.10
C SER A 45 13.20 11.46 -1.02
N LEU A 46 12.26 11.18 -0.10
CA LEU A 46 12.15 11.89 1.18
C LEU A 46 12.95 11.22 2.30
N ASP A 47 13.47 10.01 2.05
CA ASP A 47 14.16 9.22 3.06
C ASP A 47 15.59 9.71 3.27
N SER A 48 15.94 10.05 4.51
CA SER A 48 17.28 10.50 4.86
C SER A 48 18.33 9.39 4.86
N ASP A 49 17.94 8.11 4.83
CA ASP A 49 18.87 6.99 4.78
C ASP A 49 19.74 7.00 3.51
N PHE A 50 19.25 7.61 2.42
CA PHE A 50 20.05 7.89 1.22
C PHE A 50 21.21 8.89 1.42
N CYS A 51 21.31 9.57 2.59
CA CYS A 51 22.53 10.29 2.96
C CYS A 51 23.67 9.36 3.41
N VAL A 52 23.34 8.12 3.77
CA VAL A 52 24.27 7.13 4.34
C VAL A 52 24.81 6.21 3.25
N PHE A 53 23.97 5.84 2.28
CA PHE A 53 24.38 5.05 1.11
C PHE A 53 25.48 5.77 0.31
N ASP A 54 26.44 4.98 -0.19
CA ASP A 54 27.51 5.47 -1.06
C ASP A 54 26.98 5.67 -2.50
N LEU A 55 26.26 6.76 -2.71
CA LEU A 55 25.62 7.10 -3.98
C LEU A 55 26.54 7.98 -4.84
N ALA A 56 26.99 7.46 -5.98
CA ALA A 56 27.86 8.17 -6.92
C ALA A 56 27.18 9.43 -7.51
N GLY A 57 25.90 9.32 -7.86
CA GLY A 57 25.09 10.44 -8.36
C GLY A 57 24.60 11.40 -7.25
N GLY A 58 24.73 11.01 -5.99
CA GLY A 58 24.23 11.73 -4.82
C GLY A 58 22.75 11.50 -4.52
N TYR A 59 22.26 12.17 -3.49
CA TYR A 59 20.89 12.08 -2.99
C TYR A 59 20.18 13.43 -3.11
N CYS A 60 19.01 13.43 -3.73
CA CYS A 60 18.18 14.61 -3.95
C CYS A 60 16.91 14.51 -3.10
N PRO A 61 16.82 15.22 -1.96
CA PRO A 61 15.60 15.26 -1.18
C PRO A 61 14.45 15.90 -1.95
N LEU A 62 13.30 15.22 -2.04
CA LEU A 62 12.09 15.74 -2.71
C LEU A 62 11.64 17.11 -2.18
N SER A 63 11.89 17.38 -0.89
CA SER A 63 11.57 18.64 -0.22
C SER A 63 12.40 19.84 -0.69
N HIS A 64 13.47 19.61 -1.46
CA HIS A 64 14.33 20.68 -1.99
C HIS A 64 14.06 21.02 -3.46
N PHE A 65 13.11 20.34 -4.10
CA PHE A 65 12.70 20.64 -5.46
C PHE A 65 11.74 21.84 -5.47
N GLN A 66 12.03 22.80 -6.34
CA GLN A 66 11.19 23.98 -6.53
C GLN A 66 10.15 23.70 -7.61
N TRP A 67 9.13 22.90 -7.26
CA TRP A 67 8.07 22.47 -8.16
C TRP A 67 7.25 23.65 -8.71
N GLU A 68 7.03 24.67 -7.89
CA GLU A 68 6.31 25.89 -8.25
C GLU A 68 7.30 26.97 -8.72
N GLY A 69 7.08 27.51 -9.92
CA GLY A 69 7.88 28.64 -10.42
C GLY A 69 9.25 28.27 -11.01
N GLY A 70 9.42 27.03 -11.48
CA GLY A 70 10.60 26.64 -12.26
C GLY A 70 10.83 27.59 -13.45
N PRO A 71 12.09 27.86 -13.83
CA PRO A 71 12.40 28.69 -15.00
C PRO A 71 11.63 28.18 -16.23
N GLN A 72 11.24 29.08 -17.14
CA GLN A 72 10.40 28.81 -18.33
C GLN A 72 10.99 27.80 -19.36
N GLY A 73 11.93 26.94 -18.97
CA GLY A 73 12.67 26.00 -19.82
C GLY A 73 12.65 24.53 -19.35
N GLY A 74 11.67 24.10 -18.55
CA GLY A 74 11.45 22.66 -18.30
C GLY A 74 12.42 21.97 -17.33
N SER A 75 13.24 22.73 -16.58
CA SER A 75 14.11 22.20 -15.52
C SER A 75 13.59 22.59 -14.13
N VAL A 76 13.59 21.66 -13.17
CA VAL A 76 13.23 21.93 -11.77
C VAL A 76 14.51 22.09 -10.94
N PRO A 77 14.80 23.28 -10.38
CA PRO A 77 15.95 23.46 -9.48
C PRO A 77 15.80 22.60 -8.22
N ALA A 78 16.90 21.98 -7.79
CA ALA A 78 16.95 21.13 -6.61
C ALA A 78 18.31 21.18 -5.90
N ARG A 79 18.38 20.62 -4.69
CA ARG A 79 19.64 20.39 -3.97
C ARG A 79 19.98 18.91 -4.00
N CYS A 80 21.25 18.61 -4.27
CA CYS A 80 21.81 17.27 -4.19
C CYS A 80 22.85 17.19 -3.08
N PHE A 81 22.67 16.23 -2.18
CA PHE A 81 23.59 15.86 -1.13
C PHE A 81 24.67 14.93 -1.69
N SER A 82 25.91 15.18 -1.28
CA SER A 82 27.08 14.35 -1.62
C SER A 82 27.75 13.90 -0.33
N ALA A 83 27.72 12.58 -0.09
CA ALA A 83 28.39 11.94 1.03
C ALA A 83 29.89 12.26 1.04
N ALA A 84 30.55 12.22 -0.12
CA ALA A 84 31.96 12.57 -0.26
C ALA A 84 32.27 14.01 0.17
N ARG A 85 31.47 15.00 -0.28
CA ARG A 85 31.65 16.40 0.13
C ARG A 85 31.38 16.60 1.62
N PHE A 86 30.36 15.94 2.15
CA PHE A 86 30.04 15.97 3.57
C PHE A 86 31.20 15.40 4.41
N CYS A 87 31.70 14.22 4.07
CA CYS A 87 32.83 13.56 4.72
C CYS A 87 34.10 14.41 4.68
N ALA A 88 34.39 15.08 3.56
CA ALA A 88 35.53 15.99 3.44
C ALA A 88 35.44 17.18 4.41
N GLN A 89 34.25 17.74 4.61
CA GLN A 89 34.00 18.83 5.56
C GLN A 89 33.92 18.35 7.01
N ALA A 90 33.47 17.11 7.25
CA ALA A 90 33.32 16.50 8.55
C ALA A 90 34.64 15.93 9.10
N GLY A 91 35.73 16.68 9.01
CA GLY A 91 37.03 16.27 9.55
C GLY A 91 37.69 15.11 8.79
N ARG A 92 37.40 14.97 7.49
CA ARG A 92 37.90 13.88 6.62
C ARG A 92 37.45 12.49 7.09
N LEU A 93 36.20 12.39 7.54
CA LEU A 93 35.56 11.12 7.87
C LEU A 93 35.60 10.18 6.64
N ARG A 94 35.90 8.90 6.84
CA ARG A 94 35.78 7.89 5.77
C ARG A 94 34.29 7.60 5.49
N GLN A 95 33.90 7.53 4.22
CA GLN A 95 32.51 7.24 3.83
C GLN A 95 32.03 5.88 4.37
N SER A 96 32.93 4.90 4.49
CA SER A 96 32.65 3.58 5.09
C SER A 96 32.19 3.65 6.55
N LEU A 97 32.39 4.77 7.25
CA LEU A 97 31.94 4.98 8.63
C LEU A 97 30.55 5.61 8.72
N LEU A 98 29.93 6.02 7.60
CA LEU A 98 28.58 6.60 7.59
C LEU A 98 27.51 5.63 8.10
N PRO A 99 27.51 4.32 7.74
CA PRO A 99 26.56 3.36 8.30
C PRO A 99 26.65 3.27 9.83
N LEU A 100 27.87 3.29 10.38
CA LEU A 100 28.08 3.29 11.83
C LEU A 100 27.59 4.60 12.47
N LEU A 101 27.83 5.74 11.83
CA LEU A 101 27.28 7.03 12.26
C LEU A 101 25.76 7.00 12.32
N ALA A 102 25.09 6.45 11.30
CA ALA A 102 23.64 6.31 11.23
C ALA A 102 23.11 5.42 12.37
N ALA A 103 23.71 4.24 12.56
CA ALA A 103 23.37 3.33 13.64
C ALA A 103 23.51 4.00 15.03
N LEU A 104 24.59 4.77 15.24
CA LEU A 104 24.79 5.51 16.50
C LEU A 104 23.82 6.69 16.66
N CYS A 105 23.33 7.30 15.57
CA CYS A 105 22.33 8.36 15.66
C CYS A 105 20.92 7.83 15.96
N GLY A 106 20.71 6.51 15.86
CA GLY A 106 19.45 5.83 16.14
C GLY A 106 18.56 5.74 14.91
N ASN A 107 19.07 5.11 13.85
CA ASN A 107 18.31 4.76 12.65
C ASN A 107 17.32 3.61 12.93
N ASP A 108 16.39 3.40 11.99
CA ASP A 108 15.31 2.41 12.12
C ASP A 108 15.80 0.96 12.02
N TYR A 109 17.01 0.77 11.48
CA TYR A 109 17.71 -0.52 11.32
C TYR A 109 18.42 -1.02 12.59
N GLY A 110 18.62 -0.14 13.58
CA GLY A 110 19.29 -0.46 14.84
C GLY A 110 18.32 -0.97 15.90
N GLY A 111 18.62 -2.11 16.52
CA GLY A 111 17.86 -2.66 17.65
C GLY A 111 17.75 -1.72 18.86
N GLY A 112 16.79 -0.80 18.81
CA GLY A 112 16.29 0.07 19.87
C GLY A 112 17.31 1.04 20.51
N PRO A 113 16.95 2.31 20.75
CA PRO A 113 17.79 3.29 21.47
C PRO A 113 18.19 2.85 22.90
N ALA A 114 17.54 1.81 23.45
CA ALA A 114 17.85 1.24 24.75
C ALA A 114 19.19 0.49 24.80
N ALA A 115 19.61 -0.20 23.73
CA ALA A 115 20.87 -0.96 23.70
C ALA A 115 22.09 -0.04 23.52
N LEU A 116 21.94 1.01 22.71
CA LEU A 116 23.01 1.98 22.39
C LEU A 116 23.08 3.16 23.36
N GLY A 117 22.03 3.39 24.15
CA GLY A 117 21.91 4.52 25.08
C GLY A 117 23.12 4.74 26.01
N PRO A 118 23.74 3.70 26.62
CA PRO A 118 24.93 3.86 27.44
C PRO A 118 26.17 4.32 26.64
N ALA A 119 26.40 3.75 25.46
CA ALA A 119 27.52 4.11 24.59
C ALA A 119 27.38 5.56 24.08
N LEU A 120 26.17 5.95 23.67
CA LEU A 120 25.92 7.31 23.17
C LEU A 120 26.09 8.39 24.25
N ARG A 121 25.78 8.07 25.52
CA ARG A 121 26.05 8.97 26.65
C ARG A 121 27.54 9.12 26.94
N ALA A 122 28.34 8.08 26.70
CA ALA A 122 29.78 8.14 26.88
C ALA A 122 30.47 8.95 25.77
N LEU A 123 29.95 8.88 24.55
CA LEU A 123 30.54 9.53 23.37
C LEU A 123 30.07 10.97 23.12
N SER A 124 29.05 11.45 23.86
CA SER A 124 28.48 12.78 23.67
C SER A 124 28.44 13.61 24.96
N PRO A 125 28.59 14.94 24.88
CA PRO A 125 28.50 15.80 26.06
C PRO A 125 27.10 15.71 26.72
N PRO A 126 27.04 15.65 28.07
CA PRO A 126 25.77 15.59 28.78
C PRO A 126 24.92 16.82 28.48
N ARG A 127 23.61 16.62 28.28
CA ARG A 127 22.61 17.67 27.97
C ARG A 127 22.84 18.42 26.64
N ALA A 128 23.67 17.90 25.73
CA ALA A 128 23.81 18.45 24.39
C ALA A 128 22.56 18.17 23.54
N GLY A 129 22.08 19.18 22.79
CA GLY A 129 21.07 19.00 21.75
C GLY A 129 21.57 18.12 20.60
N GLN A 130 20.65 17.56 19.80
CA GLN A 130 20.93 16.54 18.78
C GLN A 130 22.08 16.92 17.83
N HIS A 131 22.09 18.14 17.28
CA HIS A 131 23.16 18.61 16.40
C HIS A 131 24.55 18.62 17.05
N ARG A 132 24.64 18.95 18.35
CA ARG A 132 25.92 18.95 19.08
C ARG A 132 26.41 17.52 19.31
N ARG A 133 25.50 16.56 19.52
CA ARG A 133 25.83 15.13 19.63
C ARG A 133 26.39 14.59 18.31
N ILE A 134 25.69 14.84 17.20
CA ILE A 134 26.15 14.44 15.86
C ILE A 134 27.54 15.01 15.56
N ARG A 135 27.78 16.30 15.83
CA ARG A 135 29.11 16.92 15.67
C ARG A 135 30.20 16.31 16.57
N ALA A 136 29.86 15.82 17.75
CA ALA A 136 30.80 15.11 18.62
C ALA A 136 31.14 13.73 18.05
N LEU A 137 30.11 12.97 17.63
CA LEU A 137 30.25 11.67 17.00
C LEU A 137 31.06 11.73 15.71
N LEU A 138 30.81 12.71 14.83
CA LEU A 138 31.59 12.91 13.61
C LEU A 138 33.09 13.10 13.90
N ARG A 139 33.42 13.95 14.87
CA ARG A 139 34.81 14.19 15.27
C ARG A 139 35.46 12.99 15.94
N TRP A 140 34.68 12.16 16.62
CA TRP A 140 35.15 10.93 17.24
C TRP A 140 35.40 9.85 16.17
N LEU A 141 34.44 9.62 15.27
CA LEU A 141 34.55 8.67 14.16
C LEU A 141 35.68 9.01 13.19
N ALA A 142 35.96 10.30 12.95
CA ALA A 142 37.05 10.74 12.08
C ALA A 142 38.46 10.28 12.52
N ARG A 143 38.60 9.73 13.75
CA ARG A 143 39.87 9.19 14.26
C ARG A 143 40.17 7.78 13.76
N PHE A 144 39.16 7.07 13.25
CA PHE A 144 39.29 5.68 12.83
C PHE A 144 39.40 5.57 11.31
N GLN A 145 40.10 4.54 10.82
CA GLN A 145 40.20 4.26 9.38
C GLN A 145 39.18 3.22 8.92
N GLU A 146 38.84 2.28 9.81
CA GLU A 146 37.97 1.14 9.49
C GLU A 146 36.77 1.06 10.45
N PRO A 147 35.59 0.61 9.97
CA PRO A 147 34.42 0.45 10.82
C PRO A 147 34.62 -0.51 11.98
N ALA A 148 35.35 -1.62 11.78
CA ALA A 148 35.62 -2.59 12.83
C ALA A 148 36.36 -1.95 14.03
N GLN A 149 37.35 -1.09 13.76
CA GLN A 149 38.10 -0.38 14.81
C GLN A 149 37.19 0.60 15.57
N ALA A 150 36.32 1.31 14.84
CA ALA A 150 35.37 2.23 15.44
C ALA A 150 34.35 1.49 16.32
N VAL A 151 33.86 0.31 15.88
CA VAL A 151 32.97 -0.54 16.69
C VAL A 151 33.66 -0.95 17.98
N GLU A 152 34.89 -1.44 17.96
CA GLU A 152 35.63 -1.78 19.19
C GLU A 152 35.77 -0.56 20.12
N GLY A 153 36.04 0.63 19.57
CA GLY A 153 36.05 1.88 20.33
C GLY A 153 34.71 2.20 20.99
N VAL A 154 33.57 1.83 20.40
CA VAL A 154 32.26 1.93 21.07
C VAL A 154 32.17 0.94 22.23
N LEU A 155 32.60 -0.31 22.02
CA LEU A 155 32.48 -1.39 23.01
C LEU A 155 33.34 -1.17 24.26
N GLU A 156 34.46 -0.46 24.15
CA GLU A 156 35.30 -0.07 25.29
C GLU A 156 34.52 0.71 26.37
N HIS A 157 33.51 1.48 25.96
CA HIS A 157 32.66 2.27 26.85
C HIS A 157 31.53 1.44 27.50
N LEU A 158 31.41 0.15 27.17
CA LEU A 158 30.36 -0.75 27.65
C LEU A 158 30.90 -1.81 28.61
N LYS A 159 30.04 -2.27 29.52
CA LYS A 159 30.33 -3.38 30.44
C LYS A 159 30.25 -4.72 29.70
N GLY A 160 31.09 -5.69 30.09
CA GLY A 160 31.31 -6.94 29.35
C GLY A 160 30.06 -7.70 28.89
N ARG A 161 28.99 -7.75 29.69
CA ARG A 161 27.73 -8.45 29.34
C ARG A 161 26.94 -7.81 28.19
N GLN A 162 27.19 -6.54 27.85
CA GLN A 162 26.48 -5.82 26.78
C GLN A 162 27.27 -5.73 25.48
N ARG A 163 28.58 -6.06 25.50
CA ARG A 163 29.48 -5.82 24.37
C ARG A 163 29.11 -6.63 23.14
N GLU A 164 28.95 -7.94 23.28
CA GLU A 164 28.60 -8.81 22.13
C GLU A 164 27.24 -8.44 21.54
N ARG A 165 26.23 -8.23 22.38
CA ARG A 165 24.90 -7.79 21.91
C ARG A 165 24.96 -6.47 21.14
N VAL A 166 25.71 -5.48 21.62
CA VAL A 166 25.84 -4.19 20.92
C VAL A 166 26.66 -4.34 19.64
N ARG A 167 27.70 -5.19 19.64
CA ARG A 167 28.47 -5.50 18.43
C ARG A 167 27.56 -6.08 17.35
N GLU A 168 26.76 -7.09 17.68
CA GLU A 168 25.80 -7.71 16.76
C GLU A 168 24.82 -6.67 16.19
N VAL A 169 24.24 -5.82 17.06
CA VAL A 169 23.30 -4.77 16.63
C VAL A 169 23.96 -3.76 15.68
N LEU A 170 25.19 -3.31 15.98
CA LEU A 170 25.90 -2.36 15.12
C LEU A 170 26.30 -2.99 13.79
N CYS A 171 26.80 -4.23 13.80
CA CYS A 171 27.16 -4.96 12.59
C CYS A 171 25.94 -5.20 11.70
N ALA A 172 24.80 -5.59 12.27
CA ALA A 172 23.55 -5.77 11.52
C ALA A 172 23.08 -4.46 10.90
N ALA A 173 22.97 -3.38 11.69
CA ALA A 173 22.53 -2.07 11.20
C ALA A 173 23.45 -1.50 10.09
N MET A 174 24.73 -1.85 10.09
CA MET A 174 25.66 -1.48 9.02
C MET A 174 25.48 -2.32 7.75
N GLN A 175 25.10 -3.59 7.88
CA GLN A 175 24.83 -4.48 6.75
C GLN A 175 23.62 -4.02 5.93
N ASP A 176 22.68 -3.31 6.56
CA ASP A 176 21.52 -2.74 5.87
C ASP A 176 21.87 -1.63 4.88
N TYR A 177 23.06 -1.03 4.98
CA TYR A 177 23.59 -0.08 3.98
C TYR A 177 24.61 -0.73 3.03
N ALA A 178 24.88 -2.03 3.16
CA ALA A 178 25.76 -2.73 2.26
C ALA A 178 25.12 -2.81 0.86
N PRO A 179 25.94 -2.79 -0.21
CA PRO A 179 25.43 -2.95 -1.58
C PRO A 179 24.48 -4.15 -1.68
N SER A 180 23.40 -3.97 -2.45
CA SER A 180 22.50 -5.06 -2.76
C SER A 180 23.08 -5.94 -3.87
N ASP A 181 22.93 -7.25 -3.74
CA ASP A 181 23.17 -8.19 -4.84
C ASP A 181 21.99 -8.24 -5.82
N ALA A 182 20.86 -7.61 -5.47
CA ALA A 182 19.66 -7.56 -6.29
C ALA A 182 19.89 -6.74 -7.56
N LYS A 183 19.46 -7.29 -8.71
CA LYS A 183 19.67 -6.70 -10.03
C LYS A 183 18.38 -6.11 -10.59
N LEU A 184 17.90 -5.01 -10.01
CA LEU A 184 16.75 -4.28 -10.55
C LEU A 184 16.96 -3.84 -12.01
N GLU A 185 18.21 -3.61 -12.42
CA GLU A 185 18.54 -3.31 -13.81
C GLU A 185 18.04 -4.40 -14.77
N GLY A 186 18.14 -5.68 -14.37
CA GLY A 186 17.64 -6.81 -15.14
C GLY A 186 16.12 -6.80 -15.31
N PHE A 187 15.38 -6.23 -14.35
CA PHE A 187 13.94 -6.05 -14.45
C PHE A 187 13.60 -4.98 -15.49
N PHE A 188 14.25 -3.82 -15.44
CA PHE A 188 13.99 -2.75 -16.41
C PHE A 188 14.45 -3.08 -17.83
N GLN A 189 15.47 -3.94 -18.00
CA GLN A 189 15.94 -4.37 -19.31
C GLN A 189 15.16 -5.56 -19.87
N ASN A 190 14.90 -6.58 -19.04
CA ASN A 190 14.45 -7.90 -19.49
C ASN A 190 13.16 -8.38 -18.80
N GLY A 191 12.55 -7.57 -17.94
CA GLY A 191 11.33 -7.90 -17.19
C GLY A 191 11.52 -8.93 -16.07
N LYS A 192 12.76 -9.28 -15.71
CA LYS A 192 13.07 -10.31 -14.71
C LYS A 192 13.54 -9.69 -13.40
N TYR A 193 12.81 -9.98 -12.32
CA TYR A 193 13.21 -9.62 -10.96
C TYR A 193 13.50 -10.88 -10.15
N GLU A 194 14.69 -10.96 -9.57
CA GLU A 194 15.10 -12.09 -8.75
C GLU A 194 15.29 -11.66 -7.30
N CYS A 195 14.54 -12.30 -6.40
CA CYS A 195 14.70 -12.15 -4.96
C CYS A 195 15.01 -13.50 -4.33
N GLU A 196 16.18 -13.62 -3.70
CA GLU A 196 16.61 -14.87 -3.09
C GLU A 196 15.70 -15.33 -1.95
N ALA A 197 15.22 -14.40 -1.13
CA ALA A 197 14.38 -14.72 0.02
C ALA A 197 13.06 -15.38 -0.43
N ALA A 198 12.44 -14.84 -1.48
CA ALA A 198 11.20 -15.39 -2.00
C ALA A 198 11.41 -16.71 -2.76
N ARG A 199 12.54 -16.86 -3.47
CA ARG A 199 12.94 -18.15 -4.08
C ARG A 199 13.14 -19.23 -3.01
N ARG A 200 13.82 -18.91 -1.90
CA ARG A 200 14.02 -19.83 -0.77
C ARG A 200 12.72 -20.23 -0.09
N ALA A 201 11.72 -19.35 -0.09
CA ALA A 201 10.40 -19.61 0.46
C ALA A 201 9.47 -20.42 -0.46
N GLY A 202 9.91 -20.79 -1.67
CA GLY A 202 9.11 -21.60 -2.60
C GLY A 202 7.93 -20.85 -3.21
N VAL A 203 7.96 -19.51 -3.25
CA VAL A 203 6.88 -18.72 -3.87
C VAL A 203 6.83 -18.98 -5.38
N PRO A 204 5.66 -19.27 -5.98
CA PRO A 204 5.55 -19.54 -7.42
C PRO A 204 6.04 -18.37 -8.27
N GLN A 205 6.69 -18.68 -9.41
CA GLN A 205 7.32 -17.65 -10.26
C GLN A 205 6.31 -16.61 -10.77
N TRP A 206 5.10 -17.02 -11.14
CA TRP A 206 4.07 -16.09 -11.60
C TRP A 206 3.68 -15.06 -10.53
N VAL A 207 3.70 -15.45 -9.25
CA VAL A 207 3.44 -14.55 -8.11
C VAL A 207 4.57 -13.54 -7.98
N LEU A 208 5.83 -13.98 -8.10
CA LEU A 208 7.00 -13.10 -8.06
C LEU A 208 6.97 -12.07 -9.19
N ASP A 209 6.68 -12.52 -10.41
CA ASP A 209 6.61 -11.65 -11.58
C ASP A 209 5.47 -10.63 -11.46
N ALA A 210 4.30 -11.06 -10.99
CA ALA A 210 3.15 -10.19 -10.79
C ALA A 210 3.36 -9.20 -9.63
N LEU A 211 4.04 -9.62 -8.55
CA LEU A 211 4.46 -8.73 -7.46
C LEU A 211 5.45 -7.68 -7.96
N ALA A 212 6.45 -8.06 -8.76
CA ALA A 212 7.45 -7.14 -9.30
C ALA A 212 6.81 -6.04 -10.15
N LYS A 213 5.79 -6.40 -10.95
CA LYS A 213 4.99 -5.48 -11.79
C LYS A 213 3.90 -4.72 -11.03
N ALA A 214 3.82 -4.94 -9.71
CA ALA A 214 2.75 -4.45 -8.82
C ALA A 214 1.33 -4.79 -9.32
N GLU A 215 1.17 -5.91 -10.03
CA GLU A 215 -0.11 -6.51 -10.38
C GLU A 215 -0.73 -7.22 -9.17
N LEU A 216 0.12 -7.70 -8.25
CA LEU A 216 -0.29 -8.20 -6.94
C LEU A 216 0.08 -7.21 -5.81
N PRO A 217 -0.75 -7.12 -4.76
CA PRO A 217 -0.49 -6.24 -3.63
C PRO A 217 0.58 -6.82 -2.69
N PRO A 218 1.31 -5.97 -1.92
CA PRO A 218 2.29 -6.42 -0.93
C PRO A 218 1.71 -7.38 0.12
N LEU A 219 0.41 -7.28 0.39
CA LEU A 219 -0.31 -8.22 1.24
C LEU A 219 0.01 -9.68 0.88
N ILE A 220 0.10 -10.01 -0.42
CA ILE A 220 0.35 -11.40 -0.85
C ILE A 220 1.69 -11.92 -0.32
N ILE A 221 2.76 -11.14 -0.47
CA ILE A 221 4.09 -11.57 -0.02
C ILE A 221 4.21 -11.56 1.50
N ASP A 222 3.58 -10.61 2.18
CA ASP A 222 3.51 -10.56 3.64
C ASP A 222 2.86 -11.82 4.22
N ILE A 223 1.75 -12.27 3.62
CA ILE A 223 1.07 -13.49 4.07
C ILE A 223 1.90 -14.74 3.79
N LEU A 224 2.50 -14.86 2.59
CA LEU A 224 3.30 -16.02 2.22
C LEU A 224 4.57 -16.17 3.08
N LEU A 225 5.28 -15.06 3.32
CA LEU A 225 6.57 -15.07 4.02
C LEU A 225 6.44 -14.87 5.53
N LEU A 226 5.63 -13.90 5.96
CA LEU A 226 5.59 -13.43 7.36
C LEU A 226 4.40 -13.99 8.13
N ARG A 227 3.39 -14.56 7.44
CA ARG A 227 2.11 -15.00 8.05
C ARG A 227 1.46 -13.91 8.90
N SER A 228 1.68 -12.65 8.54
CA SER A 228 1.20 -11.50 9.31
C SER A 228 1.00 -10.27 8.43
N THR A 229 0.13 -9.36 8.84
CA THR A 229 -0.12 -8.11 8.12
C THR A 229 -0.60 -7.00 9.04
N PHE A 230 -0.30 -5.75 8.69
CA PHE A 230 -0.82 -4.56 9.38
C PHE A 230 -2.00 -3.97 8.60
N LEU A 231 -3.16 -3.93 9.24
CA LEU A 231 -4.35 -3.30 8.68
C LEU A 231 -4.25 -1.79 8.88
N ARG A 232 -4.19 -1.06 7.76
CA ARG A 232 -3.99 0.39 7.78
C ARG A 232 -5.17 1.10 8.43
N VAL A 233 -4.89 1.88 9.48
CA VAL A 233 -5.90 2.68 10.19
C VAL A 233 -6.40 3.82 9.31
N GLN A 234 -7.72 3.94 9.19
CA GLN A 234 -8.39 5.05 8.50
C GLN A 234 -8.85 6.13 9.49
N VAL A 235 -9.28 7.28 8.97
CA VAL A 235 -9.94 8.32 9.76
C VAL A 235 -11.41 7.92 9.93
N GLU A 236 -11.68 7.11 10.94
CA GLU A 236 -12.99 6.49 11.20
C GLU A 236 -13.41 6.56 12.67
N ASN A 237 -14.63 6.12 12.99
CA ASN A 237 -15.15 6.14 14.35
C ASN A 237 -14.43 5.13 15.27
N LEU A 238 -13.50 5.63 16.10
CA LEU A 238 -12.72 4.79 17.04
C LEU A 238 -13.54 4.16 18.16
N GLN A 239 -14.78 4.61 18.39
CA GLN A 239 -15.71 3.98 19.35
C GLN A 239 -16.33 2.70 18.80
N ARG A 240 -16.23 2.48 17.48
CA ARG A 240 -16.73 1.28 16.80
C ARG A 240 -15.58 0.29 16.54
N PRO A 241 -15.90 -1.00 16.33
CA PRO A 241 -14.94 -1.97 15.79
C PRO A 241 -14.27 -1.45 14.51
N SER A 242 -13.12 -2.02 14.15
CA SER A 242 -12.37 -1.64 12.94
C SER A 242 -13.24 -1.73 11.69
N ALA A 243 -13.14 -0.76 10.77
CA ALA A 243 -13.80 -0.85 9.46
C ALA A 243 -13.34 -2.09 8.67
N HIS A 244 -12.12 -2.56 8.93
CA HIS A 244 -11.60 -3.80 8.36
C HIS A 244 -12.39 -5.03 8.77
N GLY A 245 -13.20 -4.97 9.83
CA GLY A 245 -14.10 -6.06 10.22
C GLY A 245 -15.08 -6.43 9.11
N ALA A 246 -15.58 -5.46 8.34
CA ALA A 246 -16.51 -5.70 7.23
C ALA A 246 -15.87 -6.55 6.10
N ALA A 247 -14.56 -6.40 5.90
CA ALA A 247 -13.81 -7.09 4.85
C ALA A 247 -13.13 -8.39 5.34
N LEU A 248 -13.38 -8.82 6.59
CA LEU A 248 -12.75 -10.02 7.16
C LEU A 248 -13.02 -11.29 6.33
N PRO A 249 -14.27 -11.62 5.93
CA PRO A 249 -14.53 -12.81 5.11
C PRO A 249 -13.74 -12.84 3.80
N ILE A 250 -13.59 -11.70 3.11
CA ILE A 250 -12.79 -11.60 1.88
C ILE A 250 -11.32 -11.93 2.17
N ARG A 251 -10.76 -11.42 3.28
CA ARG A 251 -9.40 -11.75 3.70
C ARG A 251 -9.23 -13.23 4.02
N GLN A 252 -10.21 -13.86 4.65
CA GLN A 252 -10.15 -15.30 4.94
C GLN A 252 -10.05 -16.12 3.65
N VAL A 253 -10.78 -15.74 2.59
CA VAL A 253 -10.66 -16.37 1.25
C VAL A 253 -9.29 -16.15 0.64
N ILE A 254 -8.74 -14.92 0.70
CA ILE A 254 -7.38 -14.63 0.25
C ILE A 254 -6.37 -15.53 1.00
N TYR A 255 -6.47 -15.63 2.31
CA TYR A 255 -5.59 -16.49 3.11
C TYR A 255 -5.76 -17.97 2.75
N GLY A 256 -6.98 -18.42 2.46
CA GLY A 256 -7.26 -19.78 1.97
C GLY A 256 -6.55 -20.08 0.65
N LEU A 257 -6.60 -19.14 -0.30
CA LEU A 257 -5.92 -19.26 -1.60
C LEU A 257 -4.39 -19.28 -1.48
N LEU A 258 -3.84 -18.47 -0.58
CA LEU A 258 -2.38 -18.33 -0.43
C LEU A 258 -1.74 -19.47 0.37
N LEU A 259 -2.44 -19.96 1.40
CA LEU A 259 -1.85 -20.88 2.36
C LEU A 259 -2.23 -22.34 2.10
N GLY A 260 -3.28 -22.57 1.29
CA GLY A 260 -3.78 -23.88 0.92
C GLY A 260 -4.25 -24.72 2.13
N PRO A 261 -4.76 -25.94 1.87
CA PRO A 261 -4.89 -26.93 2.93
C PRO A 261 -3.49 -27.34 3.44
N PRO A 262 -3.33 -27.69 4.72
CA PRO A 262 -2.03 -28.09 5.26
C PRO A 262 -1.48 -29.28 4.48
N GLN A 263 -0.36 -29.06 3.76
CA GLN A 263 0.34 -30.14 3.07
C GLN A 263 1.10 -30.97 4.11
N ASN A 264 0.81 -32.28 4.17
CA ASN A 264 1.56 -33.25 4.96
C ASN A 264 2.96 -33.45 4.34
N THR A 265 3.90 -32.57 4.62
CA THR A 265 5.32 -32.77 4.26
C THR A 265 6.14 -33.14 5.49
N ALA A 266 5.88 -34.33 6.04
CA ALA A 266 6.82 -35.22 6.75
C ALA A 266 6.03 -36.42 7.34
N PRO A 267 6.57 -37.65 7.36
CA PRO A 267 5.98 -38.75 8.13
C PRO A 267 6.30 -38.52 9.61
N ALA A 268 5.54 -37.67 10.28
CA ALA A 268 5.58 -37.48 11.72
C ALA A 268 4.49 -38.32 12.41
N SER A 269 4.86 -38.90 13.54
CA SER A 269 4.20 -39.96 14.32
C SER A 269 2.67 -39.82 14.53
N PRO A 270 1.93 -40.95 14.68
CA PRO A 270 0.48 -41.01 14.71
C PRO A 270 -0.14 -40.60 16.07
N SER A 271 0.24 -39.45 16.60
CA SER A 271 -0.37 -38.93 17.83
C SER A 271 -0.67 -37.43 17.71
N ARG A 272 -1.97 -37.12 17.57
CA ARG A 272 -2.62 -35.80 17.47
C ARG A 272 -2.62 -35.16 16.07
N GLN A 273 -3.43 -35.72 15.18
CA GLN A 273 -3.91 -35.00 13.99
C GLN A 273 -5.06 -34.07 14.40
N THR A 274 -4.74 -32.84 14.78
CA THR A 274 -5.68 -31.73 14.64
C THR A 274 -5.45 -31.16 13.24
N HIS A 275 -6.45 -31.25 12.36
CA HIS A 275 -6.44 -30.53 11.08
C HIS A 275 -6.51 -29.03 11.39
N GLU A 276 -5.37 -28.41 11.70
CA GLU A 276 -5.30 -26.99 12.04
C GLU A 276 -5.32 -26.15 10.76
N VAL A 277 -6.40 -25.40 10.57
CA VAL A 277 -6.55 -24.40 9.52
C VAL A 277 -5.46 -23.34 9.68
N PRO A 278 -4.75 -22.94 8.59
CA PRO A 278 -3.66 -21.99 8.70
C PRO A 278 -4.14 -20.64 9.28
N LEU A 279 -3.34 -20.10 10.20
CA LEU A 279 -3.61 -18.83 10.89
C LEU A 279 -2.72 -17.71 10.36
N VAL A 280 -3.29 -16.51 10.27
CA VAL A 280 -2.59 -15.27 9.94
C VAL A 280 -2.69 -14.29 11.12
N CYS A 281 -1.58 -13.66 11.47
CA CYS A 281 -1.51 -12.65 12.52
C CYS A 281 -1.83 -11.26 11.94
N GLU A 282 -3.01 -10.73 12.22
CA GLU A 282 -3.41 -9.37 11.83
C GLU A 282 -3.11 -8.38 12.97
N PHE A 283 -2.50 -7.26 12.64
CA PHE A 283 -2.39 -6.10 13.52
C PHE A 283 -3.43 -5.07 13.12
N ASP A 284 -4.44 -4.87 13.97
CA ASP A 284 -5.56 -3.97 13.71
C ASP A 284 -5.75 -3.00 14.88
N ARG A 285 -6.45 -1.90 14.62
CA ARG A 285 -6.85 -1.00 15.69
C ARG A 285 -7.90 -1.64 16.59
N CYS A 286 -7.73 -1.38 17.88
CA CYS A 286 -8.75 -1.55 18.90
C CYS A 286 -8.80 -0.23 19.68
N GLN A 287 -9.79 0.60 19.37
CA GLN A 287 -9.87 1.99 19.84
C GLN A 287 -8.59 2.76 19.48
N MET A 288 -7.83 3.23 20.48
CA MET A 288 -6.60 4.01 20.30
C MET A 288 -5.32 3.16 20.28
N ALA A 289 -5.42 1.84 20.43
CA ALA A 289 -4.27 0.93 20.45
C ALA A 289 -4.26 0.02 19.23
N ILE A 290 -3.09 -0.46 18.84
CA ILE A 290 -2.96 -1.57 17.89
C ILE A 290 -2.92 -2.87 18.68
N LYS A 291 -3.74 -3.85 18.28
CA LYS A 291 -3.77 -5.19 18.87
C LYS A 291 -3.51 -6.23 17.78
N LYS A 292 -2.89 -7.33 18.17
CA LYS A 292 -2.76 -8.52 17.33
C LYS A 292 -4.00 -9.41 17.47
N ALA A 293 -4.46 -9.96 16.37
CA ALA A 293 -5.51 -10.96 16.28
C ALA A 293 -5.05 -12.10 15.35
N PHE A 294 -5.59 -13.30 15.54
CA PHE A 294 -5.32 -14.44 14.67
C PHE A 294 -6.55 -14.76 13.86
N VAL A 295 -6.42 -14.72 12.53
CA VAL A 295 -7.50 -14.97 11.58
C VAL A 295 -7.25 -16.31 10.90
N GLN A 296 -8.30 -17.14 10.87
CA GLN A 296 -8.30 -18.42 10.17
C GLN A 296 -8.52 -18.20 8.68
N ALA A 297 -7.71 -18.87 7.86
CA ALA A 297 -7.96 -19.01 6.44
C ALA A 297 -9.30 -19.73 6.18
N ALA A 298 -9.99 -19.36 5.11
CA ALA A 298 -11.21 -20.05 4.71
C ALA A 298 -10.87 -21.43 4.10
N SER A 299 -11.66 -22.44 4.46
CA SER A 299 -11.69 -23.70 3.70
C SER A 299 -12.37 -23.43 2.36
N LEU A 300 -11.61 -23.43 1.28
CA LEU A 300 -12.16 -23.26 -0.05
C LEU A 300 -13.07 -24.47 -0.39
N PRO A 301 -14.25 -24.25 -0.99
CA PRO A 301 -15.14 -25.35 -1.33
C PRO A 301 -14.42 -26.33 -2.27
N THR A 302 -14.28 -27.58 -1.85
CA THR A 302 -13.66 -28.66 -2.65
C THR A 302 -14.71 -29.53 -3.33
N ASP A 303 -15.95 -29.51 -2.86
CA ASP A 303 -17.02 -30.41 -3.32
C ASP A 303 -17.88 -29.83 -4.46
N SER A 304 -17.91 -28.50 -4.62
CA SER A 304 -18.69 -27.82 -5.69
C SER A 304 -17.86 -27.50 -6.95
N TRP A 305 -16.57 -27.83 -6.91
CA TRP A 305 -15.60 -27.53 -7.96
C TRP A 305 -14.83 -28.81 -8.27
N ASP A 306 -14.87 -29.28 -9.52
CA ASP A 306 -13.99 -30.39 -9.97
C ASP A 306 -12.49 -29.98 -9.96
N GLU A 307 -12.20 -28.74 -9.57
CA GLU A 307 -10.89 -28.09 -9.65
C GLU A 307 -10.49 -27.55 -8.27
N SER A 308 -9.30 -27.96 -7.80
CA SER A 308 -8.64 -27.30 -6.67
C SER A 308 -8.05 -25.95 -7.11
N PHE A 309 -7.88 -25.00 -6.18
CA PHE A 309 -7.22 -23.71 -6.43
C PHE A 309 -5.80 -23.67 -5.83
N PRO A 310 -4.85 -24.53 -6.23
CA PRO A 310 -3.48 -24.47 -5.74
C PRO A 310 -2.81 -23.21 -6.28
N LEU A 311 -2.09 -22.50 -5.42
CA LEU A 311 -1.45 -21.23 -5.77
C LEU A 311 -0.50 -21.38 -6.97
N GLU A 312 0.16 -22.53 -7.10
CA GLU A 312 1.10 -22.83 -8.18
C GLU A 312 0.45 -22.82 -9.56
N LYS A 313 -0.81 -23.26 -9.66
CA LYS A 313 -1.55 -23.42 -10.93
C LYS A 313 -2.75 -22.49 -11.03
N LEU A 314 -2.85 -21.48 -10.17
CA LEU A 314 -3.99 -20.58 -10.14
C LEU A 314 -4.20 -19.85 -11.49
N THR A 315 -3.13 -19.61 -12.23
CA THR A 315 -3.16 -19.02 -13.58
C THR A 315 -3.71 -19.98 -14.65
N GLU A 316 -3.63 -21.29 -14.42
CA GLU A 316 -4.12 -22.36 -15.32
C GLU A 316 -5.63 -22.61 -15.13
N VAL A 317 -6.17 -22.29 -13.94
CA VAL A 317 -7.60 -22.45 -13.64
C VAL A 317 -8.45 -21.60 -14.61
N PRO A 318 -9.55 -22.14 -15.18
CA PRO A 318 -10.40 -21.40 -16.11
C PRO A 318 -10.87 -20.04 -15.55
N MET A 319 -10.93 -19.03 -16.43
CA MET A 319 -11.35 -17.66 -16.07
C MET A 319 -12.75 -17.63 -15.46
N SER A 320 -13.69 -18.43 -15.98
CA SER A 320 -15.04 -18.58 -15.46
C SER A 320 -15.06 -19.10 -14.02
N CYS A 321 -14.17 -20.04 -13.69
CA CYS A 321 -14.08 -20.59 -12.34
C CYS A 321 -13.55 -19.54 -11.35
N ARG A 322 -12.50 -18.81 -11.74
CA ARG A 322 -11.93 -17.71 -10.96
C ARG A 322 -12.95 -16.58 -10.75
N GLN A 323 -13.72 -16.24 -11.79
CA GLN A 323 -14.81 -15.26 -11.71
C GLN A 323 -15.91 -15.72 -10.74
N LYS A 324 -16.33 -16.98 -10.85
CA LYS A 324 -17.35 -17.54 -9.95
C LYS A 324 -16.88 -17.52 -8.49
N LEU A 325 -15.61 -17.83 -8.19
CA LEU A 325 -15.09 -17.79 -6.81
C LEU A 325 -15.09 -16.35 -6.24
N LEU A 326 -14.69 -15.37 -7.06
CA LEU A 326 -14.76 -13.96 -6.68
C LEU A 326 -16.19 -13.54 -6.35
N LEU A 327 -17.13 -13.89 -7.23
CA LEU A 327 -18.54 -13.53 -7.11
C LEU A 327 -19.23 -14.24 -5.93
N GLU A 328 -18.95 -15.52 -5.69
CA GLU A 328 -19.40 -16.25 -4.50
C GLU A 328 -18.87 -15.64 -3.21
N THR A 329 -17.59 -15.21 -3.20
CA THR A 329 -17.00 -14.53 -2.03
C THR A 329 -17.70 -13.20 -1.74
N LEU A 330 -18.09 -12.47 -2.79
CA LEU A 330 -18.85 -11.23 -2.66
C LEU A 330 -20.36 -11.48 -2.47
N GLY A 331 -20.83 -12.71 -2.64
CA GLY A 331 -22.24 -13.13 -2.56
C GLY A 331 -23.12 -12.58 -3.67
N VAL A 332 -22.60 -12.36 -4.87
CA VAL A 332 -23.32 -11.75 -6.01
C VAL A 332 -23.32 -12.72 -7.18
N GLU A 333 -24.38 -12.73 -7.98
CA GLU A 333 -24.42 -13.50 -9.22
C GLU A 333 -24.02 -12.63 -10.42
N MET A 334 -23.38 -13.24 -11.42
CA MET A 334 -22.98 -12.50 -12.62
C MET A 334 -24.18 -11.92 -13.38
N SER A 335 -25.32 -12.61 -13.35
CA SER A 335 -26.59 -12.20 -13.95
C SER A 335 -27.06 -10.83 -13.46
N SER A 336 -26.85 -10.51 -12.19
CA SER A 336 -27.19 -9.21 -11.59
C SER A 336 -26.31 -8.06 -12.11
N LEU A 337 -25.11 -8.36 -12.62
CA LEU A 337 -24.11 -7.38 -13.03
C LEU A 337 -24.08 -7.14 -14.55
N GLU A 338 -24.82 -7.92 -15.34
CA GLU A 338 -24.79 -7.85 -16.82
C GLU A 338 -25.18 -6.48 -17.38
N SER A 339 -26.07 -5.77 -16.69
CA SER A 339 -26.53 -4.44 -17.09
C SER A 339 -25.57 -3.31 -16.71
N ILE A 340 -24.52 -3.61 -15.94
CA ILE A 340 -23.54 -2.65 -15.43
C ILE A 340 -22.30 -2.66 -16.34
N PRO A 341 -21.73 -1.49 -16.70
CA PRO A 341 -20.47 -1.41 -17.44
C PRO A 341 -19.36 -2.25 -16.80
N SER A 342 -18.56 -2.94 -17.62
CA SER A 342 -17.58 -3.93 -17.13
C SER A 342 -16.61 -3.39 -16.08
N HIS A 343 -16.14 -2.15 -16.22
CA HIS A 343 -15.24 -1.49 -15.26
C HIS A 343 -15.92 -1.09 -13.94
N LEU A 344 -17.26 -1.13 -13.86
CA LEU A 344 -18.04 -0.87 -12.66
C LEU A 344 -18.63 -2.14 -12.03
N GLN A 345 -18.50 -3.30 -12.66
CA GLN A 345 -19.05 -4.57 -12.13
C GLN A 345 -18.42 -4.94 -10.78
N LEU A 346 -17.09 -4.81 -10.63
CA LEU A 346 -16.41 -5.09 -9.36
C LEU A 346 -16.84 -4.11 -8.25
N PRO A 347 -16.81 -2.77 -8.44
CA PRO A 347 -17.39 -1.82 -7.49
C PRO A 347 -18.84 -2.12 -7.11
N ALA A 348 -19.69 -2.49 -8.07
CA ALA A 348 -21.08 -2.83 -7.81
C ALA A 348 -21.21 -4.09 -6.94
N ALA A 349 -20.47 -5.15 -7.27
CA ALA A 349 -20.45 -6.38 -6.48
C ALA A 349 -19.96 -6.15 -5.04
N VAL A 350 -18.89 -5.36 -4.88
CA VAL A 350 -18.38 -4.93 -3.57
C VAL A 350 -19.43 -4.11 -2.81
N THR A 351 -20.19 -3.26 -3.50
CA THR A 351 -21.24 -2.45 -2.86
C THR A 351 -22.40 -3.32 -2.36
N CYS A 352 -22.81 -4.33 -3.13
CA CYS A 352 -23.78 -5.34 -2.69
C CYS A 352 -23.28 -6.11 -1.45
N TYR A 353 -22.02 -6.53 -1.47
CA TYR A 353 -21.37 -7.17 -0.32
C TYR A 353 -21.37 -6.26 0.91
N TRP A 354 -20.91 -5.01 0.76
CA TRP A 354 -20.80 -4.01 1.82
C TRP A 354 -22.14 -3.73 2.51
N VAL A 355 -23.23 -3.58 1.75
CA VAL A 355 -24.57 -3.34 2.33
C VAL A 355 -25.01 -4.49 3.24
N ARG A 356 -24.63 -5.73 2.91
CA ARG A 356 -25.00 -6.92 3.69
C ARG A 356 -24.13 -7.15 4.93
N CYS A 357 -22.83 -6.81 4.86
CA CYS A 357 -21.87 -7.12 5.92
C CYS A 357 -21.55 -5.96 6.87
N SER A 358 -21.99 -4.74 6.56
CA SER A 358 -21.64 -3.56 7.37
C SER A 358 -22.32 -3.55 8.73
N GLU A 359 -21.54 -3.21 9.75
CA GLU A 359 -22.02 -2.96 11.10
C GLU A 359 -21.49 -1.60 11.57
N PRO A 360 -22.34 -0.58 11.78
CA PRO A 360 -23.80 -0.59 11.66
C PRO A 360 -24.30 -0.76 10.22
N ARG A 361 -25.56 -1.19 10.09
CA ARG A 361 -26.25 -1.27 8.81
C ARG A 361 -26.17 0.05 8.04
N VAL A 362 -25.88 -0.07 6.74
CA VAL A 362 -25.80 1.06 5.82
C VAL A 362 -27.16 1.75 5.75
N LYS A 363 -27.17 3.07 5.93
CA LYS A 363 -28.39 3.88 5.77
C LYS A 363 -28.60 4.18 4.29
N LEU A 364 -29.86 4.27 3.86
CA LEU A 364 -30.22 4.50 2.46
C LEU A 364 -29.51 5.72 1.83
N HIS A 365 -29.44 6.85 2.55
CA HIS A 365 -28.76 8.04 2.05
C HIS A 365 -27.23 7.85 1.91
N GLN A 366 -26.60 6.98 2.70
CA GLN A 366 -25.18 6.64 2.56
C GLN A 366 -24.96 5.82 1.29
N LEU A 367 -25.81 4.82 1.04
CA LEU A 367 -25.79 4.05 -0.19
C LEU A 367 -26.00 4.96 -1.41
N LYS A 368 -27.06 5.77 -1.41
CA LYS A 368 -27.36 6.69 -2.51
C LYS A 368 -26.24 7.69 -2.76
N ALA A 369 -25.60 8.22 -1.71
CA ALA A 369 -24.45 9.11 -1.85
C ALA A 369 -23.26 8.44 -2.52
N LEU A 370 -22.96 7.19 -2.16
CA LEU A 370 -21.89 6.40 -2.77
C LEU A 370 -22.21 6.11 -4.25
N LEU A 371 -23.44 5.71 -4.57
CA LEU A 371 -23.82 5.44 -5.96
C LEU A 371 -23.78 6.71 -6.82
N LEU A 372 -24.24 7.85 -6.30
CA LEU A 372 -24.10 9.14 -6.98
C LEU A 372 -22.63 9.50 -7.19
N MET A 373 -21.75 9.26 -6.22
CA MET A 373 -20.30 9.45 -6.36
C MET A 373 -19.72 8.62 -7.51
N ILE A 374 -20.11 7.34 -7.63
CA ILE A 374 -19.67 6.47 -8.74
C ILE A 374 -20.15 7.03 -10.09
N VAL A 375 -21.41 7.47 -10.16
CA VAL A 375 -21.98 8.08 -11.38
C VAL A 375 -21.30 9.41 -11.73
N CYS A 376 -20.97 10.25 -10.74
CA CYS A 376 -20.15 11.45 -10.95
C CYS A 376 -18.81 11.10 -11.61
N GLY A 377 -18.16 10.05 -11.11
CA GLY A 377 -16.88 9.56 -11.65
C GLY A 377 -16.99 9.08 -13.09
N GLU A 378 -18.09 8.40 -13.44
CA GLU A 378 -18.35 7.94 -14.80
C GLU A 378 -18.67 9.09 -15.76
N LEU A 379 -19.44 10.08 -15.30
CA LEU A 379 -19.71 11.30 -16.07
C LEU A 379 -18.42 12.05 -16.37
N HIS A 380 -17.54 12.17 -15.38
CA HIS A 380 -16.21 12.77 -15.55
C HIS A 380 -15.34 11.97 -16.53
N ARG A 381 -15.40 10.63 -16.48
CA ARG A 381 -14.67 9.75 -17.41
C ARG A 381 -15.05 10.01 -18.86
N ILE A 382 -16.35 10.11 -19.15
CA ILE A 382 -16.88 10.32 -20.51
C ILE A 382 -16.51 11.72 -21.04
N ASN A 383 -16.42 12.72 -20.16
CA ASN A 383 -16.13 14.10 -20.56
C ASN A 383 -14.63 14.37 -20.79
N ASP A 384 -13.74 13.73 -20.02
CA ASP A 384 -12.28 13.93 -20.11
C ASP A 384 -11.60 13.01 -21.14
N ASP A 385 -12.16 11.83 -21.39
CA ASP A 385 -11.61 10.82 -22.30
C ASP A 385 -12.73 10.40 -23.28
N PRO A 386 -13.06 11.26 -24.27
CA PRO A 386 -14.04 10.90 -25.28
C PRO A 386 -13.42 9.77 -26.11
N ASP A 387 -13.86 8.55 -25.82
CA ASP A 387 -13.67 7.42 -26.73
C ASP A 387 -14.03 7.91 -28.14
N PRO A 388 -13.14 7.84 -29.15
CA PRO A 388 -13.39 8.44 -30.47
C PRO A 388 -14.65 7.89 -31.17
N THR A 389 -15.22 6.80 -30.68
CA THR A 389 -16.50 6.22 -31.12
C THR A 389 -17.74 6.76 -30.39
N VAL A 390 -17.60 7.48 -29.29
CA VAL A 390 -18.71 7.99 -28.46
C VAL A 390 -18.68 9.52 -28.46
N LEU A 391 -19.51 10.14 -29.31
CA LEU A 391 -19.80 11.57 -29.21
C LEU A 391 -20.40 11.83 -27.81
N CYS A 392 -19.72 12.63 -26.99
CA CYS A 392 -20.28 13.11 -25.73
C CYS A 392 -21.53 13.94 -26.07
N ALA A 393 -22.70 13.52 -25.58
CA ALA A 393 -23.95 14.23 -25.85
C ALA A 393 -23.89 15.63 -25.21
N GLU A 394 -24.48 16.64 -25.86
CA GLU A 394 -24.56 18.01 -25.30
C GLU A 394 -25.17 18.02 -23.88
N ASP A 395 -26.10 17.10 -23.65
CA ASP A 395 -26.76 16.83 -22.38
C ASP A 395 -25.78 16.38 -21.26
N ASP A 396 -24.81 15.52 -21.58
CA ASP A 396 -23.82 15.01 -20.62
C ASP A 396 -22.83 16.11 -20.21
N SER A 397 -22.36 16.91 -21.16
CA SER A 397 -21.49 18.06 -20.86
C SER A 397 -22.21 19.11 -20.02
N THR A 398 -23.50 19.35 -20.29
CA THR A 398 -24.32 20.26 -19.49
C THR A 398 -24.54 19.74 -18.08
N ALA A 399 -24.86 18.46 -17.91
CA ALA A 399 -24.98 17.81 -16.62
C ALA A 399 -23.67 17.88 -15.81
N TYR A 400 -22.53 17.67 -16.47
CA TYR A 400 -21.22 17.77 -15.83
C TYR A 400 -20.92 19.20 -15.34
N ASN A 401 -21.21 20.21 -16.15
CA ASN A 401 -21.04 21.61 -15.76
C ASN A 401 -21.95 22.02 -14.59
N GLU A 402 -23.21 21.58 -14.58
CA GLU A 402 -24.12 21.81 -13.45
C GLU A 402 -23.65 21.09 -12.18
N PHE A 403 -23.14 19.86 -12.32
CA PHE A 403 -22.51 19.13 -11.23
C PHE A 403 -21.31 19.89 -10.65
N LEU A 404 -20.42 20.43 -11.49
CA LEU A 404 -19.28 21.23 -11.04
C LEU A 404 -19.73 22.48 -10.27
N LYS A 405 -20.72 23.22 -10.80
CA LYS A 405 -21.29 24.39 -10.10
C LYS A 405 -21.91 24.00 -8.76
N TRP A 406 -22.63 22.88 -8.69
CA TRP A 406 -23.18 22.36 -7.44
C TRP A 406 -22.06 22.02 -6.44
N ASN A 407 -21.02 21.34 -6.92
CA ASN A 407 -19.87 20.92 -6.15
C ASN A 407 -19.14 22.13 -5.53
N GLU A 408 -18.92 23.20 -6.30
CA GLU A 408 -18.32 24.44 -5.82
C GLU A 408 -19.20 25.17 -4.80
N LYS A 409 -20.51 25.29 -5.06
CA LYS A 409 -21.45 25.96 -4.15
C LYS A 409 -21.52 25.27 -2.78
N LYS A 410 -21.45 23.94 -2.76
CA LYS A 410 -21.57 23.13 -1.55
C LYS A 410 -20.26 22.91 -0.81
N LEU A 411 -19.15 23.48 -1.28
CA LEU A 411 -17.84 23.36 -0.64
C LEU A 411 -17.79 24.00 0.77
N GLN A 412 -18.74 24.85 1.12
CA GLN A 412 -18.75 25.65 2.36
C GLN A 412 -19.49 25.00 3.54
N ASN A 413 -20.24 23.90 3.33
CA ASN A 413 -20.94 23.18 4.42
C ASN A 413 -20.04 22.06 4.98
N ASN A 414 -19.63 22.18 6.24
CA ASN A 414 -18.52 21.43 6.83
C ASN A 414 -18.89 20.48 8.00
N ASP A 415 -20.15 20.04 8.11
CA ASP A 415 -20.54 19.18 9.22
C ASP A 415 -20.03 17.74 9.05
N PHE A 416 -18.89 17.42 9.65
CA PHE A 416 -18.30 16.10 9.56
C PHE A 416 -19.14 15.04 10.30
N ASP A 417 -19.83 14.18 9.53
CA ASP A 417 -20.54 13.03 10.08
C ASP A 417 -19.60 11.83 10.25
N LEU A 418 -19.20 11.58 11.49
CA LEU A 418 -18.31 10.48 11.87
C LEU A 418 -18.90 9.09 11.58
N ASP A 419 -20.23 8.92 11.65
CA ASP A 419 -20.87 7.62 11.37
C ASP A 419 -20.92 7.35 9.87
N ALA A 420 -21.17 8.37 9.05
CA ALA A 420 -21.03 8.24 7.60
C ALA A 420 -19.57 7.96 7.21
N ALA A 421 -18.60 8.64 7.82
CA ALA A 421 -17.17 8.41 7.57
C ALA A 421 -16.79 6.96 7.86
N HIS A 422 -17.23 6.42 9.00
CA HIS A 422 -16.97 5.03 9.36
C HIS A 422 -17.60 4.04 8.37
N SER A 423 -18.84 4.28 7.95
CA SER A 423 -19.53 3.44 6.96
C SER A 423 -18.79 3.44 5.60
N PHE A 424 -18.33 4.60 5.12
CA PHE A 424 -17.51 4.67 3.91
C PHE A 424 -16.10 4.09 4.07
N CYS A 425 -15.53 4.11 5.29
CA CYS A 425 -14.30 3.40 5.58
C CYS A 425 -14.48 1.87 5.46
N GLN A 426 -15.62 1.33 5.91
CA GLN A 426 -15.97 -0.08 5.72
C GLN A 426 -16.07 -0.44 4.24
N TRP A 427 -16.72 0.41 3.42
CA TRP A 427 -16.79 0.20 1.98
C TRP A 427 -15.40 0.20 1.34
N GLN A 428 -14.54 1.17 1.69
CA GLN A 428 -13.16 1.23 1.19
C GLN A 428 -12.35 -0.02 1.57
N CYS A 429 -12.53 -0.57 2.79
CA CYS A 429 -11.92 -1.84 3.19
C CYS A 429 -12.42 -3.01 2.33
N CYS A 430 -13.73 -3.09 2.08
CA CYS A 430 -14.32 -4.13 1.24
C CYS A 430 -13.82 -4.02 -0.21
N LEU A 431 -13.72 -2.80 -0.74
CA LEU A 431 -13.19 -2.54 -2.08
C LEU A 431 -11.72 -2.93 -2.18
N GLN A 432 -10.89 -2.56 -1.20
CA GLN A 432 -9.48 -2.93 -1.19
C GLN A 432 -9.29 -4.45 -1.22
N MET A 433 -9.99 -5.18 -0.35
CA MET A 433 -9.86 -6.64 -0.30
C MET A 433 -10.50 -7.31 -1.53
N GLY A 434 -11.60 -6.76 -2.06
CA GLY A 434 -12.21 -7.22 -3.31
C GLY A 434 -11.30 -7.04 -4.51
N LEU A 435 -10.58 -5.91 -4.61
CA LEU A 435 -9.54 -5.66 -5.62
C LEU A 435 -8.39 -6.66 -5.48
N TYR A 436 -7.90 -6.87 -4.26
CA TYR A 436 -6.79 -7.79 -4.01
C TYR A 436 -7.16 -9.24 -4.33
N LEU A 437 -8.39 -9.66 -4.02
CA LEU A 437 -8.89 -10.98 -4.41
C LEU A 437 -9.05 -11.08 -5.94
N ASN A 438 -9.60 -10.05 -6.59
CA ASN A 438 -9.70 -9.99 -8.05
C ASN A 438 -8.31 -10.12 -8.69
N GLN A 439 -7.31 -9.38 -8.22
CA GLN A 439 -5.93 -9.45 -8.69
C GLN A 439 -5.29 -10.82 -8.48
N LEU A 440 -5.46 -11.41 -7.29
CA LEU A 440 -4.95 -12.76 -6.99
C LEU A 440 -5.55 -13.82 -7.93
N LEU A 441 -6.83 -13.65 -8.30
CA LEU A 441 -7.53 -14.50 -9.25
C LEU A 441 -7.27 -14.13 -10.72
N CYS A 442 -6.21 -13.35 -10.99
CA CYS A 442 -5.83 -12.88 -12.32
C CYS A 442 -6.91 -12.04 -13.01
N THR A 443 -7.53 -11.15 -12.24
CA THR A 443 -8.47 -10.11 -12.71
C THR A 443 -9.65 -10.61 -13.54
N PRO A 444 -10.52 -11.51 -13.00
CA PRO A 444 -11.75 -11.94 -13.68
C PRO A 444 -12.69 -10.79 -14.04
N LEU A 445 -12.72 -9.75 -13.21
CA LEU A 445 -13.45 -8.52 -13.47
C LEU A 445 -12.47 -7.38 -13.75
N SER A 446 -12.92 -6.42 -14.58
CA SER A 446 -12.13 -5.23 -14.91
C SER A 446 -11.88 -4.39 -13.66
N GLU A 447 -10.65 -3.89 -13.50
CA GLU A 447 -10.34 -2.97 -12.41
C GLU A 447 -10.98 -1.60 -12.66
N PRO A 448 -11.60 -0.99 -11.65
CA PRO A 448 -12.15 0.36 -11.74
C PRO A 448 -11.04 1.43 -11.72
N ASP A 449 -11.30 2.60 -12.30
CA ASP A 449 -10.45 3.78 -12.11
C ASP A 449 -10.67 4.36 -10.71
N LEU A 450 -9.74 4.06 -9.80
CA LEU A 450 -9.82 4.46 -8.40
C LEU A 450 -9.71 5.97 -8.20
N SER A 451 -9.07 6.69 -9.14
CA SER A 451 -8.96 8.15 -9.07
C SER A 451 -10.28 8.86 -9.32
N ARG A 452 -11.22 8.20 -10.01
CA ARG A 452 -12.55 8.73 -10.33
C ARG A 452 -13.67 8.09 -9.51
N LEU A 453 -13.47 6.87 -9.04
CA LEU A 453 -14.49 6.08 -8.34
C LEU A 453 -14.91 6.67 -6.98
N TYR A 454 -13.97 7.23 -6.22
CA TYR A 454 -14.25 7.67 -4.84
C TYR A 454 -13.51 8.94 -4.46
N THR A 455 -14.23 9.87 -3.85
CA THR A 455 -13.67 11.10 -3.26
C THR A 455 -14.38 11.36 -1.93
N GLY A 456 -13.64 11.25 -0.82
CA GLY A 456 -14.19 11.38 0.53
C GLY A 456 -14.94 12.68 0.77
N THR A 457 -14.42 13.81 0.29
CA THR A 457 -15.08 15.12 0.44
C THR A 457 -16.37 15.23 -0.34
N LEU A 458 -16.48 14.58 -1.50
CA LEU A 458 -17.67 14.62 -2.36
C LEU A 458 -18.75 13.68 -1.82
N VAL A 459 -18.41 12.44 -1.48
CA VAL A 459 -19.39 11.47 -0.96
C VAL A 459 -20.02 11.96 0.36
N HIS A 460 -19.25 12.62 1.22
CA HIS A 460 -19.76 13.20 2.46
C HIS A 460 -20.76 14.33 2.21
N ARG A 461 -20.49 15.21 1.23
CA ARG A 461 -21.40 16.29 0.86
C ARG A 461 -22.69 15.74 0.24
N LEU A 462 -22.59 14.77 -0.67
CA LEU A 462 -23.76 14.08 -1.21
C LEU A 462 -24.61 13.45 -0.09
N CYS A 463 -23.96 12.79 0.87
CA CYS A 463 -24.61 12.17 2.02
C CYS A 463 -25.35 13.18 2.91
N GLN A 464 -24.77 14.35 3.18
CA GLN A 464 -25.43 15.42 3.94
C GLN A 464 -26.63 16.03 3.20
N GLU A 465 -26.49 16.26 1.89
CA GLU A 465 -27.55 16.83 1.08
C GLU A 465 -28.73 15.88 0.98
N LEU A 466 -28.50 14.57 0.78
CA LEU A 466 -29.56 13.56 0.78
C LEU A 466 -30.31 13.44 2.13
N LYS A 467 -29.67 13.80 3.26
CA LYS A 467 -30.37 13.89 4.55
C LYS A 467 -31.28 15.10 4.65
N SER A 468 -30.86 16.21 4.06
CA SER A 468 -31.56 17.50 4.17
C SER A 468 -32.63 17.69 3.10
N THR A 469 -32.42 17.13 1.91
CA THR A 469 -33.30 17.33 0.76
C THR A 469 -33.23 16.12 -0.19
N PRO A 470 -34.33 15.36 -0.38
CA PRO A 470 -34.35 14.19 -1.26
C PRO A 470 -34.10 14.50 -2.75
N SER A 471 -34.19 15.77 -3.16
CA SER A 471 -33.97 16.18 -4.56
C SER A 471 -32.52 16.08 -5.02
N ALA A 472 -31.56 15.75 -4.14
CA ALA A 472 -30.18 15.49 -4.55
C ALA A 472 -30.05 14.24 -5.46
N GLU A 473 -31.04 13.36 -5.50
CA GLU A 473 -31.09 12.23 -6.45
C GLU A 473 -31.25 12.70 -7.91
N ASN A 474 -31.72 13.93 -8.10
CA ASN A 474 -31.96 14.53 -9.42
C ASN A 474 -30.74 15.26 -9.99
N LEU A 475 -29.55 15.08 -9.40
CA LEU A 475 -28.31 15.76 -9.81
C LEU A 475 -27.97 15.54 -11.29
N PHE A 476 -28.44 14.43 -11.88
CA PHE A 476 -28.20 14.06 -13.26
C PHE A 476 -29.44 14.04 -14.14
N ILE A 477 -30.54 14.72 -13.77
CA ILE A 477 -31.76 14.80 -14.61
C ILE A 477 -31.44 15.20 -16.06
N LEU A 478 -30.43 16.05 -16.24
CA LEU A 478 -30.01 16.52 -17.55
C LEU A 478 -29.27 15.46 -18.39
N SER A 479 -28.83 14.35 -17.79
CA SER A 479 -28.24 13.20 -18.50
C SER A 479 -29.11 11.96 -18.28
N PRO A 480 -29.93 11.57 -19.29
CA PRO A 480 -30.73 10.34 -19.22
C PRO A 480 -29.86 9.10 -19.00
N LYS A 481 -28.66 9.08 -19.58
CA LYS A 481 -27.69 7.99 -19.46
C LYS A 481 -27.18 7.81 -18.03
N MET A 482 -26.76 8.91 -17.38
CA MET A 482 -26.30 8.86 -15.99
C MET A 482 -27.44 8.56 -15.02
N THR A 483 -28.64 9.08 -15.28
CA THR A 483 -29.84 8.75 -14.52
C THR A 483 -30.16 7.25 -14.62
N GLN A 484 -30.11 6.68 -15.82
CA GLN A 484 -30.33 5.25 -16.02
C GLN A 484 -29.26 4.41 -15.31
N LEU A 485 -27.98 4.80 -15.40
CA LEU A 485 -26.88 4.11 -14.70
C LEU A 485 -27.10 4.12 -13.18
N TYR A 486 -27.49 5.27 -12.62
CA TYR A 486 -27.81 5.38 -11.20
C TYR A 486 -28.93 4.42 -10.78
N LEU A 487 -30.03 4.37 -11.55
CA LEU A 487 -31.16 3.49 -11.27
C LEU A 487 -30.78 2.01 -11.38
N VAL A 488 -29.99 1.63 -12.39
CA VAL A 488 -29.49 0.26 -12.54
C VAL A 488 -28.63 -0.14 -11.34
N LEU A 489 -27.70 0.71 -10.92
CA LEU A 489 -26.85 0.45 -9.75
C LEU A 489 -27.67 0.34 -8.47
N LEU A 490 -28.64 1.24 -8.25
CA LEU A 490 -29.49 1.23 -7.06
C LEU A 490 -30.32 -0.05 -6.99
N ASN A 491 -31.01 -0.40 -8.09
CA ASN A 491 -31.82 -1.62 -8.16
C ASN A 491 -30.98 -2.88 -7.94
N THR A 492 -29.75 -2.91 -8.47
CA THR A 492 -28.84 -4.07 -8.32
C THR A 492 -28.41 -4.26 -6.86
N VAL A 493 -28.18 -3.18 -6.13
CA VAL A 493 -27.71 -3.25 -4.74
C VAL A 493 -28.87 -3.48 -3.75
N GLU A 494 -30.08 -3.03 -4.09
CA GLU A 494 -31.28 -3.21 -3.24
C GLU A 494 -31.99 -4.56 -3.45
N SER A 495 -31.65 -5.30 -4.51
CA SER A 495 -32.13 -6.67 -4.78
C SER A 495 -31.44 -7.68 -3.87
#